data_AF-A0A1F5MZB8-F1
#
_entry.id   AF-A0A1F5MZB8-F1
#
_cell.length_a   1.000
_cell.length_b   1.000
_cell.length_c   1.000
_cell.angle_alpha   90.00
_cell.angle_beta   90.00
_cell.angle_gamma   90.00
#
_symmetry.space_group_name_H-M   'P 1'
#
loop_
_entity.id
_entity.type
_entity.pdbx_description
1 polymer ?
#
loop_
_entity_poly.entity_id
_entity_poly.type
_entity_poly.pdbx_seq_one_letter_code
_entity_poly.pdbx_strand_id
1 'polypeptide(L)'
;MNHELSTIYAASATLSIQPASGTFNIGCPFTLDVFLDTGGARTDGTDAILFYDQSRFTAQKIRPGTIYADYPGTVIDATKGRVAISGISSLSSAFAGQGILASIDFVVAADAPVGATQVTFDFDPADKSKTTDSNVAEQGTVSEILSQVSNGSYVVGTGTCGAVQATPTPVVGRGGSIGTGSGQLPIGNKGGSLTPGGKEPGVALPTIVLATAGVALSLFGVAGLVRK
;
A
#
# COMPACT_ATOMS: atom_id res chain seq x y z
N MET A 1 36.91 20.94 10.31
CA MET A 1 35.44 20.97 10.32
C MET A 1 34.98 19.79 9.51
N ASN A 2 34.51 18.75 10.20
CA ASN A 2 34.06 17.52 9.56
C ASN A 2 32.59 17.75 9.23
N HIS A 3 32.27 17.87 7.95
CA HIS A 3 30.88 17.87 7.51
C HIS A 3 30.41 16.41 7.57
N GLU A 4 29.72 16.07 8.66
CA GLU A 4 28.99 14.81 8.72
C GLU A 4 27.93 14.85 7.62
N LEU A 5 28.10 13.99 6.62
CA LEU A 5 27.10 13.75 5.57
C LEU A 5 25.92 13.05 6.25
N SER A 6 24.99 13.85 6.77
CA SER A 6 23.71 13.36 7.25
C SER A 6 22.97 12.77 6.04
N THR A 7 22.97 11.45 5.93
CA THR A 7 22.26 10.73 4.87
C THR A 7 20.78 10.95 5.12
N ILE A 8 20.17 11.82 4.33
CA ILE A 8 18.73 12.10 4.39
C ILE A 8 18.06 10.87 3.78
N TYR A 9 17.60 9.93 4.61
CA TYR A 9 16.68 8.91 4.12
C TYR A 9 15.41 9.63 3.71
N ALA A 10 15.10 9.62 2.41
CA ALA A 10 13.80 10.06 1.94
C ALA A 10 12.75 9.22 2.67
N ALA A 11 11.86 9.87 3.41
CA ALA A 11 10.78 9.17 4.07
C ALA A 11 9.92 8.47 3.00
N SER A 12 9.51 7.24 3.30
CA SER A 12 8.87 6.34 2.35
C SER A 12 7.65 5.75 3.02
N ALA A 13 6.49 6.36 2.79
CA ALA A 13 5.22 5.87 3.27
C ALA A 13 4.74 4.68 2.44
N THR A 14 3.95 3.79 3.05
CA THR A 14 3.31 2.67 2.39
C THR A 14 1.83 2.57 2.75
N LEU A 15 1.03 2.13 1.80
CA LEU A 15 -0.37 1.75 2.03
C LEU A 15 -0.54 0.24 1.87
N SER A 16 -1.36 -0.39 2.71
CA SER A 16 -1.65 -1.81 2.60
C SER A 16 -3.10 -2.13 2.94
N ILE A 17 -3.61 -3.23 2.40
CA ILE A 17 -4.92 -3.77 2.76
C ILE A 17 -4.76 -4.90 3.77
N GLN A 18 -5.58 -4.89 4.83
CA GLN A 18 -5.63 -5.93 5.85
C GLN A 18 -7.05 -6.51 6.00
N PRO A 19 -7.22 -7.85 6.04
CA PRO A 19 -6.20 -8.86 5.74
C PRO A 19 -5.74 -8.76 4.28
N ALA A 20 -4.46 -9.03 4.00
CA ALA A 20 -3.92 -8.96 2.64
C ALA A 20 -4.38 -10.14 1.75
N SER A 21 -4.88 -11.21 2.36
CA SER A 21 -5.48 -12.34 1.65
C SER A 21 -6.48 -13.11 2.51
N GLY A 22 -7.30 -13.91 1.85
CA GLY A 22 -8.26 -14.78 2.51
C GLY A 22 -9.31 -15.33 1.55
N THR A 23 -10.13 -16.24 2.07
CA THR A 23 -11.32 -16.73 1.38
C THR A 23 -12.55 -16.07 1.98
N PHE A 24 -13.35 -15.41 1.14
CA PHE A 24 -14.63 -14.83 1.51
C PHE A 24 -15.76 -15.57 0.79
N ASN A 25 -16.77 -15.97 1.53
CA ASN A 25 -17.84 -16.80 1.00
C ASN A 25 -19.01 -15.95 0.49
N ILE A 26 -19.66 -16.43 -0.57
CA ILE A 26 -20.85 -15.81 -1.18
C ILE A 26 -21.89 -15.43 -0.12
N GLY A 27 -22.40 -14.20 -0.20
CA GLY A 27 -23.40 -13.65 0.71
C GLY A 27 -22.86 -13.22 2.08
N CYS A 28 -21.58 -13.45 2.39
CA CYS A 28 -21.03 -13.13 3.69
C CYS A 28 -20.42 -11.72 3.74
N PRO A 29 -20.62 -10.99 4.86
CA PRO A 29 -19.94 -9.75 5.10
C PRO A 29 -18.47 -9.99 5.48
N PHE A 30 -17.62 -9.05 5.14
CA PHE A 30 -16.24 -8.98 5.60
C PHE A 30 -15.77 -7.52 5.66
N THR A 31 -14.69 -7.26 6.37
CA THR A 31 -14.09 -5.92 6.46
C THR A 31 -12.67 -5.97 5.94
N LEU A 32 -12.30 -4.94 5.17
CA LEU A 32 -10.92 -4.67 4.78
C LEU A 32 -10.47 -3.34 5.37
N ASP A 33 -9.36 -3.34 6.09
CA ASP A 33 -8.72 -2.14 6.62
C ASP A 33 -7.68 -1.63 5.62
N VAL A 34 -7.71 -0.32 5.38
CA VAL A 34 -6.65 0.41 4.68
C VAL A 34 -5.70 0.94 5.74
N PHE A 35 -4.46 0.47 5.69
CA PHE A 35 -3.43 0.76 6.68
C PHE A 35 -2.34 1.64 6.09
N LEU A 36 -1.97 2.69 6.81
CA LEU A 36 -0.88 3.60 6.50
C LEU A 36 0.31 3.31 7.42
N ASP A 37 1.50 3.20 6.83
CA ASP A 37 2.78 3.32 7.53
C ASP A 37 3.52 4.51 6.93
N THR A 38 3.79 5.56 7.72
CA THR A 38 4.47 6.75 7.21
C THR A 38 5.99 6.60 7.10
N GLY A 39 6.56 5.47 7.52
CA GLY A 39 8.01 5.29 7.61
C GLY A 39 8.68 6.29 8.57
N GLY A 40 7.91 6.86 9.50
CA GLY A 40 8.35 7.88 10.45
C GLY A 40 8.19 9.33 9.98
N ALA A 41 7.81 9.57 8.72
CA ALA A 41 7.47 10.93 8.27
C ALA A 41 6.21 11.46 8.97
N ARG A 42 6.14 12.78 9.11
CA ARG A 42 4.92 13.48 9.48
C ARG A 42 4.12 13.76 8.21
N THR A 43 2.82 13.50 8.23
CA THR A 43 1.96 13.62 7.04
C THR A 43 0.85 14.64 7.26
N ASP A 44 0.59 15.46 6.23
CA ASP A 44 -0.54 16.38 6.20
C ASP A 44 -1.84 15.69 5.79
N GLY A 45 -1.77 14.65 4.97
CA GLY A 45 -2.94 13.88 4.55
C GLY A 45 -2.57 12.64 3.73
N THR A 46 -3.58 11.82 3.48
CA THR A 46 -3.49 10.63 2.64
C THR A 46 -4.77 10.48 1.84
N ASP A 47 -4.62 10.26 0.53
CA ASP A 47 -5.68 9.73 -0.32
C ASP A 47 -5.42 8.25 -0.60
N ALA A 48 -6.43 7.41 -0.37
CA ALA A 48 -6.44 6.01 -0.76
C ALA A 48 -7.58 5.76 -1.74
N ILE A 49 -7.22 5.37 -2.96
CA ILE A 49 -8.17 5.04 -4.01
C ILE A 49 -8.01 3.56 -4.34
N LEU A 50 -9.11 2.81 -4.22
CA LEU A 50 -9.15 1.37 -4.42
C LEU A 50 -10.08 1.00 -5.55
N PHE A 51 -9.71 -0.05 -6.27
CA PHE A 51 -10.56 -0.75 -7.23
C PHE A 51 -10.84 -2.18 -6.77
N TYR A 52 -12.05 -2.66 -7.01
CA TYR A 52 -12.51 -4.02 -6.72
C TYR A 52 -13.40 -4.55 -7.84
N ASP A 53 -13.49 -5.89 -7.95
CA ASP A 53 -14.43 -6.55 -8.87
C ASP A 53 -15.86 -6.48 -8.33
N GLN A 54 -16.67 -5.59 -8.91
CA GLN A 54 -18.06 -5.37 -8.50
C GLN A 54 -19.00 -6.54 -8.81
N SER A 55 -18.58 -7.50 -9.63
CA SER A 55 -19.35 -8.75 -9.82
C SER A 55 -19.16 -9.72 -8.64
N ARG A 56 -18.16 -9.47 -7.79
CA ARG A 56 -17.82 -10.36 -6.66
C ARG A 56 -18.06 -9.70 -5.33
N PHE A 57 -17.68 -8.44 -5.18
CA PHE A 57 -17.79 -7.71 -3.91
C PHE A 57 -18.69 -6.50 -4.06
N THR A 58 -19.41 -6.15 -3.01
CA THR A 58 -20.15 -4.89 -2.89
C THR A 58 -19.62 -4.14 -1.68
N ALA A 59 -19.02 -2.98 -1.89
CA ALA A 59 -18.64 -2.08 -0.79
C ALA A 59 -19.90 -1.42 -0.22
N GLN A 60 -20.10 -1.54 1.09
CA GLN A 60 -21.31 -1.10 1.79
C GLN A 60 -21.09 0.19 2.57
N LYS A 61 -19.95 0.30 3.25
CA LYS A 61 -19.68 1.40 4.18
C LYS A 61 -18.18 1.64 4.33
N ILE A 62 -17.80 2.90 4.44
CA ILE A 62 -16.46 3.32 4.87
C ILE A 62 -16.59 3.83 6.30
N ARG A 63 -15.72 3.34 7.19
CA ARG A 63 -15.55 3.84 8.55
C ARG A 63 -14.20 4.52 8.63
N PRO A 64 -14.14 5.85 8.76
CA PRO A 64 -12.88 6.55 8.97
C PRO A 64 -12.11 5.99 10.17
N GLY A 65 -10.79 5.90 10.04
CA GLY A 65 -9.89 5.56 11.12
C GLY A 65 -9.59 6.76 12.02
N THR A 66 -8.59 6.64 12.87
CA THR A 66 -8.26 7.66 13.89
C THR A 66 -6.92 8.35 13.65
N ILE A 67 -6.21 8.04 12.56
CA ILE A 67 -4.89 8.62 12.28
C ILE A 67 -4.96 10.09 11.86
N TYR A 68 -6.09 10.51 11.30
CA TYR A 68 -6.37 11.88 10.91
C TYR A 68 -7.58 12.44 11.67
N ALA A 69 -7.62 13.77 11.80
CA ALA A 69 -8.70 14.47 12.50
C ALA A 69 -9.96 14.56 11.64
N ASP A 70 -9.80 14.75 10.33
CA ASP A 70 -10.89 14.96 9.39
C ASP A 70 -10.78 14.04 8.17
N TYR A 71 -11.94 13.65 7.64
CA TYR A 71 -12.06 12.80 6.43
C TYR A 71 -13.07 13.42 5.46
N PRO A 72 -12.70 14.51 4.77
CA PRO A 72 -13.62 15.30 3.96
C PRO A 72 -14.14 14.57 2.71
N GLY A 73 -13.45 13.51 2.26
CA GLY A 73 -13.83 12.74 1.08
C GLY A 73 -13.89 11.25 1.38
N THR A 74 -15.09 10.68 1.48
CA THR A 74 -15.28 9.22 1.41
C THR A 74 -16.34 8.92 0.36
N VAL A 75 -16.00 8.10 -0.62
CA VAL A 75 -16.88 7.80 -1.77
C VAL A 75 -16.85 6.32 -2.08
N ILE A 76 -18.03 5.73 -2.23
CA ILE A 76 -18.22 4.41 -2.83
C ILE A 76 -18.91 4.62 -4.18
N ASP A 77 -18.19 4.39 -5.29
CA ASP A 77 -18.76 4.31 -6.62
C ASP A 77 -18.94 2.83 -6.97
N ALA A 78 -20.08 2.28 -6.57
CA ALA A 78 -20.42 0.87 -6.76
C ALA A 78 -20.58 0.47 -8.23
N THR A 79 -20.73 1.45 -9.14
CA THR A 79 -20.88 1.19 -10.58
C THR A 79 -19.54 1.02 -11.30
N LYS A 80 -18.46 1.50 -10.69
CA LYS A 80 -17.08 1.38 -11.19
C LYS A 80 -16.21 0.49 -10.32
N GLY A 81 -16.78 -0.16 -9.30
CA GLY A 81 -16.00 -0.91 -8.32
C GLY A 81 -14.93 -0.05 -7.65
N ARG A 82 -15.24 1.19 -7.28
CA ARG A 82 -14.25 2.15 -6.74
C ARG A 82 -14.59 2.60 -5.33
N VAL A 83 -13.60 2.65 -4.46
CA VAL A 83 -13.64 3.30 -3.15
C VAL A 83 -12.59 4.41 -3.12
N ALA A 84 -12.93 5.59 -2.60
CA ALA A 84 -11.97 6.65 -2.34
C ALA A 84 -12.12 7.15 -0.91
N ILE A 85 -10.98 7.34 -0.25
CA ILE A 85 -10.84 7.82 1.13
C ILE A 85 -9.81 8.93 1.11
N SER A 86 -10.15 10.10 1.66
CA SER A 86 -9.27 11.24 1.84
C SER A 86 -9.28 11.62 3.31
N GLY A 87 -8.14 11.48 3.97
CA GLY A 87 -7.92 11.85 5.36
C GLY A 87 -6.91 12.99 5.46
N ILE A 88 -7.20 13.98 6.28
CA ILE A 88 -6.34 15.15 6.48
C ILE A 88 -6.06 15.38 7.97
N SER A 89 -4.80 15.66 8.28
CA SER A 89 -4.41 16.07 9.61
C SER A 89 -4.75 17.55 9.85
N SER A 90 -4.84 17.93 11.11
CA SER A 90 -4.81 19.36 11.45
C SER A 90 -3.36 19.86 11.46
N LEU A 91 -3.15 21.15 11.19
CA LEU A 91 -1.82 21.77 11.21
C LEU A 91 -1.07 21.59 12.54
N SER A 92 -1.79 21.46 13.66
CA SER A 92 -1.22 21.24 14.99
C SER A 92 -1.05 19.77 15.36
N SER A 93 -1.52 18.83 14.52
CA SER A 93 -1.57 17.41 14.85
C SER A 93 -1.28 16.49 13.65
N ALA A 94 -0.19 16.75 12.91
CA ALA A 94 0.24 15.81 11.86
C ALA A 94 0.49 14.41 12.42
N PHE A 95 0.15 13.43 11.60
CA PHE A 95 0.30 12.01 11.93
C PHE A 95 1.70 11.51 11.53
N ALA A 96 2.29 10.65 12.35
CA ALA A 96 3.48 9.90 12.03
C ALA A 96 3.40 8.51 12.69
N GLY A 97 3.90 7.49 11.99
CA GLY A 97 3.87 6.10 12.43
C GLY A 97 2.89 5.26 11.63
N GLN A 98 2.23 4.33 12.30
CA GLN A 98 1.43 3.29 11.67
C GLN A 98 -0.01 3.32 12.20
N GLY A 99 -0.99 3.14 11.32
CA GLY A 99 -2.39 3.03 11.76
C GLY A 99 -3.39 2.85 10.63
N ILE A 100 -4.63 2.58 11.03
CA ILE A 100 -5.75 2.39 10.11
C ILE A 100 -6.22 3.75 9.62
N LEU A 101 -6.13 3.97 8.30
CA LEU A 101 -6.71 5.11 7.62
C LEU A 101 -8.25 4.99 7.57
N ALA A 102 -8.76 3.83 7.19
CA ALA A 102 -10.19 3.53 7.22
C ALA A 102 -10.44 2.02 7.17
N SER A 103 -11.59 1.60 7.69
CA SER A 103 -12.15 0.26 7.46
C SER A 103 -13.27 0.32 6.41
N ILE A 104 -13.31 -0.65 5.51
CA ILE A 104 -14.33 -0.75 4.47
C ILE A 104 -15.10 -2.04 4.70
N ASP A 105 -16.40 -1.92 4.90
CA ASP A 105 -17.30 -3.05 4.99
C ASP A 105 -17.72 -3.49 3.59
N PHE A 106 -17.51 -4.76 3.29
CA PHE A 106 -17.91 -5.41 2.06
C PHE A 106 -18.89 -6.55 2.33
N VAL A 107 -19.61 -6.93 1.29
CA VAL A 107 -20.34 -8.20 1.21
C VAL A 107 -19.93 -8.90 -0.09
N VAL A 108 -19.74 -10.22 -0.04
CA VAL A 108 -19.59 -11.00 -1.29
C VAL A 108 -20.97 -11.08 -1.96
N ALA A 109 -21.07 -10.64 -3.21
CA ALA A 109 -22.32 -10.60 -3.96
C ALA A 109 -22.97 -12.00 -4.01
N ALA A 110 -24.31 -12.03 -3.95
CA ALA A 110 -25.07 -13.28 -3.84
C ALA A 110 -24.93 -14.20 -5.07
N ASP A 111 -24.64 -13.61 -6.22
CA ASP A 111 -24.42 -14.25 -7.52
C ASP A 111 -22.94 -14.22 -7.93
N ALA A 112 -22.03 -13.93 -7.00
CA ALA A 112 -20.61 -13.81 -7.30
C ALA A 112 -20.04 -15.11 -7.90
N PRO A 113 -19.25 -15.03 -8.99
CA PRO A 113 -18.49 -16.17 -9.45
C PRO A 113 -17.46 -16.58 -8.39
N VAL A 114 -17.25 -17.88 -8.22
CA VAL A 114 -16.19 -18.42 -7.34
C VAL A 114 -14.80 -18.17 -7.93
N GLY A 115 -13.75 -18.28 -7.10
CA GLY A 115 -12.35 -18.19 -7.53
C GLY A 115 -11.67 -16.87 -7.18
N ALA A 116 -10.49 -16.64 -7.78
CA ALA A 116 -9.61 -15.54 -7.40
C ALA A 116 -10.17 -14.15 -7.74
N THR A 117 -9.89 -13.18 -6.89
CA THR A 117 -10.17 -11.75 -7.09
C THR A 117 -9.18 -10.89 -6.31
N GLN A 118 -9.20 -9.59 -6.52
CA GLN A 118 -8.31 -8.64 -5.88
C GLN A 118 -9.02 -7.34 -5.51
N VAL A 119 -8.46 -6.65 -4.52
CA VAL A 119 -8.71 -5.24 -4.27
C VAL A 119 -7.38 -4.52 -4.39
N THR A 120 -7.29 -3.53 -5.27
CA THR A 120 -6.02 -2.90 -5.64
C THR A 120 -6.05 -1.40 -5.42
N PHE A 121 -4.95 -0.83 -4.95
CA PHE A 121 -4.77 0.62 -4.99
C PHE A 121 -4.63 1.11 -6.43
N ASP A 122 -5.24 2.25 -6.76
CA ASP A 122 -4.78 3.10 -7.85
C ASP A 122 -3.51 3.79 -7.35
N PHE A 123 -2.37 3.44 -7.93
CA PHE A 123 -1.09 4.00 -7.55
C PHE A 123 -0.14 3.88 -8.73
N ASP A 124 0.37 5.03 -9.19
CA ASP A 124 1.41 5.08 -10.20
C ASP A 124 2.75 5.44 -9.56
N PRO A 125 3.63 4.46 -9.26
CA PRO A 125 4.93 4.75 -8.69
C PRO A 125 5.85 5.54 -9.64
N ALA A 126 5.55 5.57 -10.94
CA ALA A 126 6.35 6.27 -11.95
C ALA A 126 5.99 7.75 -12.09
N ASP A 127 4.80 8.18 -11.64
CA ASP A 127 4.34 9.57 -11.72
C ASP A 127 3.94 10.13 -10.36
N LYS A 128 4.92 10.69 -9.63
CA LYS A 128 4.71 11.36 -8.33
C LYS A 128 3.97 12.70 -8.43
N SER A 129 3.69 13.18 -9.64
CA SER A 129 2.92 14.42 -9.85
C SER A 129 1.44 14.15 -10.05
N LYS A 130 1.04 12.89 -10.25
CA LYS A 130 -0.36 12.49 -10.35
C LYS A 130 -1.03 12.69 -8.98
N THR A 131 -2.10 13.48 -8.98
CA THR A 131 -2.88 13.80 -7.76
C THR A 131 -4.24 13.11 -7.76
N THR A 132 -4.45 12.14 -8.65
CA THR A 132 -5.75 11.50 -8.91
C THR A 132 -5.77 10.02 -8.57
N ASP A 133 -4.63 9.48 -8.17
CA ASP A 133 -4.41 8.16 -7.58
C ASP A 133 -4.15 8.29 -6.06
N SER A 134 -3.75 7.18 -5.43
CA SER A 134 -3.44 7.16 -4.01
C SER A 134 -2.14 7.90 -3.73
N ASN A 135 -2.12 8.67 -2.65
CA ASN A 135 -1.06 9.63 -2.35
C ASN A 135 -0.91 9.79 -0.82
N VAL A 136 0.26 10.18 -0.34
CA VAL A 136 0.56 10.52 1.04
C VAL A 136 1.40 11.80 1.02
N ALA A 137 0.80 12.90 1.49
CA ALA A 137 1.45 14.21 1.51
C ALA A 137 2.29 14.38 2.79
N GLU A 138 3.57 14.71 2.63
CA GLU A 138 4.46 15.05 3.75
C GLU A 138 4.12 16.43 4.34
N GLN A 139 4.14 16.51 5.67
CA GLN A 139 3.73 17.71 6.40
C GLN A 139 4.55 18.94 6.01
N GLY A 140 3.85 20.04 5.69
CA GLY A 140 4.45 21.34 5.47
C GLY A 140 5.26 21.42 4.18
N THR A 141 5.11 20.44 3.30
CA THR A 141 5.77 20.37 2.00
C THR A 141 4.74 20.13 0.89
N VAL A 142 5.22 20.07 -0.35
CA VAL A 142 4.43 19.60 -1.51
C VAL A 142 4.85 18.19 -1.94
N SER A 143 5.60 17.48 -1.09
CA SER A 143 6.21 16.20 -1.41
C SER A 143 5.21 15.07 -1.24
N GLU A 144 5.06 14.27 -2.29
CA GLU A 144 4.40 12.97 -2.27
C GLU A 144 5.39 11.90 -1.79
N ILE A 145 5.07 11.21 -0.70
CA ILE A 145 5.98 10.26 -0.04
C ILE A 145 5.49 8.80 -0.06
N LEU A 146 4.33 8.49 -0.63
CA LEU A 146 3.90 7.11 -0.87
C LEU A 146 4.83 6.45 -1.87
N SER A 147 5.60 5.47 -1.42
CA SER A 147 6.58 4.77 -2.27
C SER A 147 6.08 3.43 -2.76
N GLN A 148 5.19 2.78 -2.00
CA GLN A 148 4.74 1.42 -2.25
C GLN A 148 3.31 1.20 -1.74
N VAL A 149 2.58 0.34 -2.43
CA VAL A 149 1.29 -0.18 -1.99
C VAL A 149 1.30 -1.71 -1.92
N SER A 150 0.52 -2.28 -1.01
CA SER A 150 0.26 -3.72 -0.91
C SER A 150 -1.22 -4.00 -1.10
N ASN A 151 -1.56 -4.52 -2.28
CA ASN A 151 -2.92 -4.91 -2.66
C ASN A 151 -3.42 -6.12 -1.85
N GLY A 152 -4.73 -6.35 -1.89
CA GLY A 152 -5.38 -7.53 -1.35
C GLY A 152 -5.65 -8.59 -2.42
N SER A 153 -5.40 -9.86 -2.12
CA SER A 153 -5.65 -10.99 -3.02
C SER A 153 -6.51 -12.05 -2.34
N TYR A 154 -7.68 -12.33 -2.91
CA TYR A 154 -8.72 -13.11 -2.24
C TYR A 154 -9.28 -14.22 -3.12
N VAL A 155 -9.98 -15.15 -2.49
CA VAL A 155 -10.75 -16.20 -3.16
C VAL A 155 -12.21 -16.08 -2.76
N VAL A 156 -13.11 -16.07 -3.74
CA VAL A 156 -14.56 -16.23 -3.52
C VAL A 156 -14.87 -17.71 -3.37
N GLY A 157 -15.38 -18.09 -2.20
CA GLY A 157 -15.78 -19.45 -1.84
C GLY A 157 -17.28 -19.63 -1.68
N THR A 158 -17.70 -20.87 -1.40
CA THR A 158 -19.11 -21.27 -1.20
C THR A 158 -19.41 -21.73 0.24
N GLY A 159 -18.50 -21.46 1.18
CA GLY A 159 -18.67 -21.81 2.59
C GLY A 159 -19.75 -20.96 3.29
N THR A 160 -19.90 -21.14 4.59
CA THR A 160 -20.84 -20.37 5.42
C THR A 160 -20.18 -19.15 6.06
N CYS A 161 -20.99 -18.18 6.49
CA CYS A 161 -20.50 -16.97 7.14
C CYS A 161 -19.92 -17.28 8.52
N GLY A 162 -18.73 -16.75 8.83
CA GLY A 162 -17.99 -17.03 10.07
C GLY A 162 -16.83 -18.02 9.89
N ALA A 163 -16.74 -18.74 8.77
CA ALA A 163 -15.54 -19.49 8.39
C ALA A 163 -14.53 -18.54 7.71
N VAL A 164 -14.06 -17.51 8.41
CA VAL A 164 -12.87 -16.76 7.96
C VAL A 164 -11.64 -17.64 8.21
N GLN A 165 -11.31 -18.44 7.21
CA GLN A 165 -10.06 -19.18 7.23
C GLN A 165 -8.98 -18.25 6.67
N ALA A 166 -8.25 -17.58 7.57
CA ALA A 166 -6.98 -16.98 7.17
C ALA A 166 -6.16 -18.08 6.50
N THR A 167 -5.74 -17.85 5.26
CA THR A 167 -4.87 -18.81 4.57
C THR A 167 -3.61 -18.95 5.41
N PRO A 168 -3.26 -20.15 5.92
CA PRO A 168 -2.04 -20.31 6.69
C PRO A 168 -0.86 -19.86 5.83
N THR A 169 -0.01 -19.01 6.40
CA THR A 169 1.26 -18.61 5.79
C THR A 169 1.96 -19.89 5.29
N PRO A 170 2.44 -19.95 4.04
CA PRO A 170 3.12 -21.14 3.55
C PRO A 170 4.31 -21.44 4.47
N VAL A 171 4.18 -22.49 5.28
CA VAL A 171 5.29 -23.00 6.07
C VAL A 171 6.32 -23.47 5.06
N VAL A 172 7.44 -22.75 4.97
CA VAL A 172 8.61 -23.20 4.22
C VAL A 172 9.04 -24.51 4.87
N GLY A 173 8.64 -25.62 4.26
CA GLY A 173 9.06 -26.95 4.66
C GLY A 173 10.57 -27.03 4.50
N ARG A 174 11.29 -26.90 5.62
CA ARG A 174 12.70 -27.26 5.72
C ARG A 174 12.80 -28.78 5.62
N GLY A 175 12.69 -29.30 4.40
CA GLY A 175 13.00 -30.67 4.06
C GLY A 175 14.51 -30.86 4.01
N GLY A 176 15.03 -31.81 4.80
CA GLY A 176 16.41 -32.26 4.69
C GLY A 176 16.99 -32.86 5.96
N SER A 177 16.48 -34.02 6.39
CA SER A 177 17.22 -34.91 7.28
C SER A 177 18.44 -35.45 6.54
N ILE A 178 19.63 -35.16 7.06
CA ILE A 178 20.92 -35.62 6.53
C ILE A 178 21.11 -37.07 6.96
N GLY A 179 21.00 -37.98 5.99
CA GLY A 179 21.47 -39.35 6.11
C GLY A 179 23.01 -39.39 6.04
N THR A 180 23.61 -40.04 7.02
CA THR A 180 25.03 -40.43 7.08
C THR A 180 25.36 -41.37 5.92
N GLY A 181 26.14 -40.88 4.96
CA GLY A 181 26.73 -41.68 3.89
C GLY A 181 28.16 -41.24 3.64
N SER A 182 29.12 -42.03 4.14
CA SER A 182 30.54 -41.88 3.88
C SER A 182 30.84 -42.15 2.41
N GLY A 183 31.23 -41.10 1.68
CA GLY A 183 31.64 -41.17 0.27
C GLY A 183 32.81 -40.23 0.03
N GLN A 184 34.00 -40.82 -0.04
CA GLN A 184 35.30 -40.20 -0.25
C GLN A 184 35.36 -39.48 -1.62
N LEU A 185 35.74 -38.19 -1.63
CA LEU A 185 36.04 -37.42 -2.85
C LEU A 185 37.56 -37.22 -2.99
N PRO A 186 38.11 -37.34 -4.22
CA PRO A 186 39.54 -37.15 -4.46
C PRO A 186 39.92 -35.66 -4.48
N ILE A 187 41.06 -35.38 -3.84
CA ILE A 187 41.71 -34.08 -3.72
C ILE A 187 42.29 -33.67 -5.08
N GLY A 188 41.68 -32.65 -5.70
CA GLY A 188 42.18 -31.98 -6.90
C GLY A 188 42.66 -30.58 -6.57
N ASN A 189 43.97 -30.45 -6.37
CA ASN A 189 44.68 -29.22 -6.06
C ASN A 189 44.81 -28.32 -7.31
N LYS A 190 44.28 -27.10 -7.30
CA LYS A 190 44.66 -26.05 -8.26
C LYS A 190 44.59 -24.68 -7.59
N GLY A 191 45.76 -24.17 -7.22
CA GLY A 191 45.96 -22.81 -6.75
C GLY A 191 45.76 -21.79 -7.88
N GLY A 192 45.02 -20.73 -7.57
CA GLY A 192 44.85 -19.55 -8.41
C GLY A 192 44.90 -18.31 -7.52
N SER A 193 46.01 -17.58 -7.62
CA SER A 193 46.36 -16.36 -6.90
C SER A 193 45.35 -15.23 -7.12
N LEU A 194 44.90 -14.57 -6.06
CA LEU A 194 44.12 -13.32 -6.12
C LEU A 194 45.04 -12.12 -5.90
N THR A 195 45.19 -11.28 -6.93
CA THR A 195 45.77 -9.93 -6.83
C THR A 195 44.66 -8.91 -6.57
N PRO A 196 44.81 -7.99 -5.61
CA PRO A 196 43.88 -6.88 -5.41
C PRO A 196 44.36 -5.61 -6.14
N GLY A 197 43.51 -5.00 -6.97
CA GLY A 197 43.80 -3.69 -7.55
C GLY A 197 42.83 -3.25 -8.63
N GLY A 198 41.87 -2.39 -8.28
CA GLY A 198 41.01 -1.68 -9.22
C GLY A 198 40.31 -0.52 -8.53
N LYS A 199 40.75 0.71 -8.82
CA LYS A 199 40.14 1.98 -8.39
C LYS A 199 38.83 2.20 -9.16
N GLU A 200 37.75 2.55 -8.48
CA GLU A 200 36.53 3.04 -9.13
C GLU A 200 36.58 4.57 -9.33
N PRO A 201 36.17 5.10 -10.49
CA PRO A 201 35.99 6.53 -10.73
C PRO A 201 34.61 7.01 -10.23
N GLY A 202 34.62 8.13 -9.51
CA GLY A 202 33.43 8.75 -8.92
C GLY A 202 32.41 9.27 -9.94
N VAL A 203 31.14 9.00 -9.68
CA VAL A 203 30.00 9.51 -10.44
C VAL A 203 29.52 10.80 -9.80
N ALA A 204 29.59 11.91 -10.55
CA ALA A 204 29.03 13.20 -10.15
C ALA A 204 27.52 13.23 -10.41
N LEU A 205 26.73 13.63 -9.40
CA LEU A 205 25.28 13.85 -9.54
C LEU A 205 25.00 15.30 -9.96
N PRO A 206 24.08 15.56 -10.93
CA PRO A 206 23.71 16.91 -11.32
C PRO A 206 22.72 17.54 -10.32
N THR A 207 23.00 18.78 -9.93
CA THR A 207 22.09 19.64 -9.15
C THR A 207 20.94 20.13 -10.03
N ILE A 208 19.69 19.79 -9.68
CA ILE A 208 18.49 20.31 -10.35
C ILE A 208 17.92 21.44 -9.50
N VAL A 209 17.80 22.63 -10.10
CA VAL A 209 17.12 23.80 -9.53
C VAL A 209 15.65 23.75 -9.95
N LEU A 210 14.72 23.52 -9.01
CA LEU A 210 13.28 23.57 -9.28
C LEU A 210 12.76 25.01 -9.16
N ALA A 211 12.28 25.56 -10.27
CA ALA A 211 11.49 26.79 -10.28
C ALA A 211 10.04 26.44 -9.93
N THR A 212 9.53 27.01 -8.82
CA THR A 212 8.16 26.79 -8.35
C THR A 212 7.16 27.55 -9.23
N ALA A 213 6.30 26.82 -9.94
CA ALA A 213 5.04 27.33 -10.46
C ALA A 213 3.91 26.64 -9.69
N GLY A 214 3.23 27.37 -8.81
CA GLY A 214 2.16 26.85 -7.97
C GLY A 214 0.88 26.57 -8.77
N VAL A 215 0.18 25.50 -8.41
CA VAL A 215 -1.21 25.27 -8.82
C VAL A 215 -2.02 24.79 -7.62
N ALA A 216 -3.16 25.44 -7.43
CA ALA A 216 -4.11 25.25 -6.35
C ALA A 216 -4.82 23.88 -6.43
N LEU A 217 -4.96 23.23 -5.27
CA LEU A 217 -5.78 22.05 -5.07
C LEU A 217 -7.25 22.42 -5.32
N SER A 218 -7.83 21.95 -6.42
CA SER A 218 -9.20 22.28 -6.82
C SER A 218 -10.18 21.27 -6.21
N LEU A 219 -10.80 21.65 -5.10
CA LEU A 219 -11.93 20.93 -4.50
C LEU A 219 -13.18 21.12 -5.39
N PHE A 220 -13.54 20.12 -6.19
CA PHE A 220 -14.87 20.08 -6.82
C PHE A 220 -15.88 19.41 -5.90
N GLY A 221 -16.67 20.24 -5.21
CA GLY A 221 -17.90 19.83 -4.55
C GLY A 221 -19.04 19.66 -5.57
N VAL A 222 -19.73 18.52 -5.51
CA VAL A 222 -20.93 18.26 -6.32
C VAL A 222 -22.13 18.89 -5.62
N ALA A 223 -22.58 20.05 -6.10
CA ALA A 223 -23.85 20.65 -5.68
C ALA A 223 -25.01 20.04 -6.50
N GLY A 224 -25.81 19.20 -5.86
CA GLY A 224 -27.08 18.71 -6.40
C GLY A 224 -28.13 19.84 -6.42
N LEU A 225 -28.69 20.11 -7.60
CA LEU A 225 -29.83 21.01 -7.78
C LEU A 225 -31.13 20.18 -7.75
N VAL A 226 -31.89 20.29 -6.67
CA VAL A 226 -33.30 19.88 -6.61
C VAL A 226 -34.14 21.10 -6.99
N ARG A 227 -35.07 20.96 -7.95
CA ARG A 227 -36.20 21.87 -8.09
C ARG A 227 -37.50 21.07 -8.00
N LYS A 228 -38.40 21.60 -7.16
CA LYS A 228 -39.83 21.27 -7.13
C LYS A 228 -40.52 21.80 -8.37
#